data_AF-C0VLS4-F1
#
_entry.id   AF-C0VLS4-F1
#
_cell.length_a   1.000
_cell.length_b   1.000
_cell.length_c   1.000
_cell.angle_alpha   90.00
_cell.angle_beta   90.00
_cell.angle_gamma   90.00
#
_symmetry.space_group_name_H-M   'P 1'
#
loop_
_entity.id
_entity.type
_entity.pdbx_description
1 polymer ?
#
loop_
_entity_poly.entity_id
_entity_poly.type
_entity_poly.pdbx_seq_one_letter_code
_entity_poly.pdbx_strand_id
1 'polypeptide(L)'
;FKQQAIDYALSNSHESVAAIAQKLGVGYSTLDKWIREANPTGSSKRQLSPEQQRILDLEKEVKQLREANDILKKAHVYFLTDHAKKSTR
;
A
#
# COMPACT_ATOMS: atom_id res chain seq x y z
N PHE A 1 30.69 8.34 -5.90
CA PHE A 1 30.45 7.80 -7.26
C PHE A 1 29.06 7.18 -7.43
N LYS A 2 28.72 6.03 -6.82
CA LYS A 2 27.39 5.37 -7.02
C LYS A 2 26.19 6.30 -6.81
N GLN A 3 26.13 7.03 -5.69
CA GLN A 3 25.01 7.95 -5.42
C GLN A 3 24.94 9.10 -6.42
N GLN A 4 26.08 9.73 -6.75
CA GLN A 4 26.15 10.79 -7.77
C GLN A 4 25.67 10.31 -9.15
N ALA A 5 25.96 9.07 -9.53
CA ALA A 5 25.48 8.47 -10.78
C ALA A 5 23.95 8.27 -10.78
N ILE A 6 23.39 7.86 -9.63
CA ILE A 6 21.94 7.73 -9.45
C ILE A 6 21.27 9.11 -9.51
N ASP A 7 21.79 10.08 -8.76
CA ASP A 7 21.22 11.43 -8.68
C ASP A 7 21.25 12.12 -10.05
N TYR A 8 22.37 11.98 -10.77
CA TYR A 8 22.50 12.47 -12.14
C TYR A 8 21.52 11.79 -13.10
N ALA A 9 21.31 10.48 -12.97
CA ALA A 9 20.33 9.77 -13.79
C ALA A 9 18.89 10.21 -13.51
N LEU A 10 18.57 10.52 -12.25
CA LEU A 10 17.24 10.99 -11.84
C LEU A 10 17.00 12.46 -12.23
N SER A 11 18.02 13.32 -12.21
CA SER A 11 17.92 14.72 -12.67
C SER A 11 17.81 14.82 -14.19
N ASN A 12 18.33 13.84 -14.93
CA ASN A 12 18.37 13.82 -16.39
C ASN A 12 17.38 12.82 -17.00
N SER A 13 16.13 12.85 -16.55
CA SER A 13 15.05 11.96 -17.02
C SER A 13 14.68 12.08 -18.51
N HIS A 14 15.19 13.12 -19.19
CA HIS A 14 15.05 13.32 -20.63
C HIS A 14 16.08 12.53 -21.45
N GLU A 15 17.16 12.06 -20.83
CA GLU A 15 18.15 11.19 -21.47
C GLU A 15 17.87 9.72 -21.14
N SER A 16 18.19 8.81 -22.08
CA SER A 16 18.06 7.38 -21.80
C SER A 16 19.12 6.93 -20.79
N VAL A 17 18.78 5.99 -19.91
CA VAL A 17 19.72 5.39 -18.95
C VAL A 17 20.97 4.83 -19.64
N ALA A 18 20.83 4.34 -20.88
CA ALA A 18 21.97 3.91 -21.71
C ALA A 18 22.91 5.06 -22.08
N ALA A 19 22.39 6.23 -22.49
CA ALA A 19 23.21 7.39 -22.81
C ALA A 19 23.93 7.93 -21.56
N ILE A 20 23.24 7.96 -20.43
CA ILE A 20 23.80 8.38 -19.14
C ILE A 20 24.89 7.42 -18.68
N ALA A 21 24.67 6.11 -18.81
CA ALA A 21 25.66 5.08 -18.50
C ALA A 21 26.94 5.25 -19.32
N GLN A 22 26.82 5.48 -20.64
CA GLN A 22 27.96 5.76 -21.52
C GLN A 22 28.70 7.04 -21.12
N LYS A 23 28.00 8.13 -20.80
CA LYS A 23 28.60 9.39 -20.33
C LYS A 23 29.37 9.23 -19.03
N LEU A 24 28.87 8.41 -18.11
CA LEU A 24 29.49 8.14 -16.82
C LEU A 24 30.57 7.05 -16.88
N GLY A 25 30.75 6.40 -18.03
CA GLY A 25 31.65 5.25 -18.18
C GLY A 25 31.22 4.02 -17.36
N VAL A 26 29.93 3.91 -17.05
CA VAL A 26 29.35 2.82 -16.25
C VAL A 26 28.59 1.87 -17.18
N GLY A 27 28.63 0.57 -16.91
CA GLY A 27 27.80 -0.39 -17.63
C GLY A 27 26.32 -0.10 -17.44
N TYR A 28 25.53 -0.15 -18.51
CA TYR A 28 24.08 0.09 -18.47
C TYR A 28 23.39 -0.76 -17.39
N SER A 29 23.67 -2.07 -17.35
CA SER A 29 23.09 -3.00 -16.38
C SER A 29 23.46 -2.65 -14.94
N THR A 30 24.64 -2.07 -14.72
CA THR A 30 25.10 -1.61 -13.41
C THR A 30 24.33 -0.36 -12.97
N LEU A 31 24.19 0.63 -13.87
CA LEU A 31 23.43 1.85 -13.58
C LEU A 31 21.94 1.56 -13.37
N ASP A 32 21.34 0.72 -14.22
CA ASP A 32 19.95 0.27 -14.08
C ASP A 32 19.70 -0.43 -12.73
N LYS A 33 20.61 -1.34 -12.35
CA LYS A 33 20.54 -2.01 -11.04
C LYS A 33 20.62 -1.00 -9.89
N TRP A 34 21.51 -0.01 -9.97
CA TRP A 34 21.63 1.03 -8.93
C TRP A 34 20.40 1.92 -8.84
N ILE A 35 19.81 2.31 -9.97
CA ILE A 35 18.56 3.08 -10.01
C ILE A 35 17.42 2.27 -9.39
N ARG A 36 17.30 0.98 -9.74
CA ARG A 36 16.27 0.09 -9.19
C ARG A 36 16.44 -0.17 -7.69
N GLU A 37 17.68 -0.30 -7.21
CA GLU A 37 17.98 -0.41 -5.78
C GLU A 37 17.71 0.88 -5.02
N ALA A 38 18.00 2.04 -5.63
CA ALA A 38 17.80 3.34 -5.03
C ALA A 38 16.32 3.79 -5.06
N ASN A 39 15.54 3.26 -6.00
CA ASN A 39 14.11 3.52 -6.11
C ASN A 39 13.30 2.24 -5.80
N PRO A 40 13.17 1.86 -4.52
CA PRO A 40 12.45 0.65 -4.08
C PRO A 40 10.94 0.69 -4.36
N THR A 41 10.41 1.81 -4.88
CA THR A 41 9.01 1.94 -5.29
C THR A 41 8.62 1.03 -6.46
N GLY A 42 9.59 0.58 -7.28
CA GLY A 42 9.35 -0.26 -8.46
C GLY A 42 9.32 -1.78 -8.25
N SER A 43 9.82 -2.29 -7.11
CA SER A 43 9.92 -3.74 -6.88
C SER A 43 9.07 -4.20 -5.69
N SER A 44 7.77 -4.45 -5.94
CA SER A 44 6.85 -5.37 -5.23
C SER A 44 6.83 -5.44 -3.69
N LYS A 45 7.47 -4.52 -2.98
CA LYS A 45 7.37 -4.32 -1.54
C LYS A 45 7.34 -2.82 -1.33
N ARG A 46 6.20 -2.19 -1.61
CA ARG A 46 5.86 -0.94 -0.93
C ARG A 46 5.86 -1.31 0.54
N GLN A 47 6.94 -1.01 1.25
CA GLN A 47 6.86 -0.86 2.69
C GLN A 47 5.83 0.24 2.87
N LEU A 48 4.63 -0.15 3.31
CA LEU A 48 3.55 0.79 3.57
C LEU A 48 4.15 1.84 4.50
N SER A 49 3.97 3.13 4.15
CA SER A 49 4.27 4.19 5.10
C SER A 49 3.58 3.85 6.43
N PRO A 50 4.17 4.16 7.60
CA PRO A 50 3.51 3.94 8.89
C PRO A 50 2.05 4.44 8.91
N GLU A 51 1.78 5.54 8.18
CA GLU A 51 0.44 6.08 7.97
C GLU A 51 -0.46 5.15 7.14
N GLN A 52 0.05 4.59 6.02
CA GLN A 52 -0.70 3.66 5.18
C GLN A 52 -0.99 2.34 5.90
N GLN A 53 -0.05 1.85 6.71
CA GLN A 53 -0.28 0.70 7.57
C GLN A 53 -1.38 0.99 8.59
N ARG A 54 -1.34 2.17 9.22
CA ARG A 54 -2.36 2.60 10.18
C ARG A 54 -3.75 2.71 9.53
N ILE A 55 -3.83 3.22 8.30
CA ILE A 55 -5.08 3.29 7.54
C ILE A 55 -5.66 1.89 7.33
N LEU A 56 -4.84 0.93 6.87
CA LEU A 56 -5.29 -0.44 6.64
C LEU A 56 -5.76 -1.14 7.92
N ASP A 57 -5.04 -0.93 9.03
CA ASP A 57 -5.43 -1.49 10.32
C ASP A 57 -6.77 -0.91 10.79
N LEU A 58 -6.97 0.40 10.63
CA LEU A 58 -8.23 1.09 10.94
C LEU A 58 -9.39 0.63 10.04
N GLU A 59 -9.16 0.47 8.74
CA GLU A 59 -10.18 -0.04 7.81
C GLU A 59 -10.63 -1.46 8.19
N LYS A 60 -9.68 -2.31 8.60
CA LYS A 60 -9.97 -3.65 9.07
C LYS A 60 -10.79 -3.64 10.36
N GLU A 61 -10.44 -2.78 11.31
CA GLU A 61 -11.17 -2.62 12.58
C GLU A 61 -12.60 -2.11 12.32
N VAL A 62 -12.76 -1.09 11.47
CA VAL A 62 -14.08 -0.56 11.09
C VAL A 62 -14.95 -1.64 10.45
N LYS A 63 -14.38 -2.48 9.58
CA LYS A 63 -15.11 -3.59 8.96
C LYS A 63 -15.62 -4.58 10.02
N GLN A 64 -14.76 -5.00 10.95
CA GLN A 64 -15.14 -5.92 12.02
C GLN A 64 -16.22 -5.33 12.93
N LEU A 65 -16.10 -4.06 13.29
CA LEU A 65 -17.10 -3.37 14.11
C LEU A 65 -18.46 -3.28 13.40
N ARG A 66 -18.48 -3.02 12.10
CA ARG A 66 -19.72 -3.00 11.31
C ARG A 66 -20.37 -4.37 11.25
N GLU A 67 -19.60 -5.43 11.02
CA GLU A 67 -20.11 -6.81 11.03
C GLU A 67 -20.71 -7.19 12.39
N ALA A 68 -20.03 -6.86 13.48
CA ALA A 68 -20.55 -7.08 14.84
C ALA A 68 -21.84 -6.29 15.10
N ASN A 69 -21.90 -5.03 14.67
CA ASN A 69 -23.08 -4.18 14.82
C ASN A 69 -24.28 -4.75 14.03
N ASP A 70 -24.05 -5.26 12.83
CA ASP A 70 -25.10 -5.89 12.02
C ASP A 70 -25.63 -7.17 12.66
N ILE A 71 -24.76 -7.99 13.28
CA ILE A 71 -25.19 -9.17 14.06
C ILE A 71 -26.04 -8.73 15.24
N LEU A 72 -25.61 -7.72 16.00
CA LEU A 72 -26.35 -7.18 17.14
C LEU A 72 -27.73 -6.64 16.72
N LYS A 73 -27.80 -5.89 15.62
CA LYS A 73 -29.06 -5.39 15.07
C LYS A 73 -30.00 -6.53 14.68
N LYS A 74 -29.49 -7.56 13.98
CA LYS A 74 -30.28 -8.74 13.61
C LYS A 74 -30.80 -9.48 14.84
N ALA A 75 -29.95 -9.66 15.86
CA ALA A 75 -30.36 -10.27 17.12
C ALA A 75 -31.44 -9.43 17.82
N HIS A 76 -31.28 -8.11 17.88
CA HIS A 76 -32.26 -7.21 18.47
C HIS A 76 -33.63 -7.32 17.80
N VAL A 77 -33.67 -7.31 16.46
CA VAL A 77 -34.90 -7.51 15.68
C VAL A 77 -35.51 -8.89 15.95
N TYR A 78 -34.68 -9.95 15.98
CA TYR A 78 -35.15 -11.29 16.32
C TYR A 78 -35.81 -11.33 17.70
N PHE A 79 -35.19 -10.76 18.73
CA PHE A 79 -35.77 -10.72 20.07
C PHE A 79 -37.07 -9.91 20.11
N LEU A 80 -37.12 -8.73 19.50
CA LEU A 80 -38.35 -7.93 19.45
C LEU A 80 -39.50 -8.68 18.76
N THR A 81 -39.22 -9.37 17.65
CA THR A 81 -40.24 -10.15 16.93
C THR A 81 -40.68 -11.41 17.66
N ASP A 82 -39.78 -12.08 18.41
CA ASP A 82 -40.13 -13.21 19.27
C ASP A 82 -41.00 -12.78 20.46
N HIS A 83 -40.65 -11.66 21.10
CA HIS A 83 -41.45 -11.07 22.20
C HIS A 83 -42.84 -10.66 21.73
N ALA A 84 -42.97 -10.06 20.54
CA ALA A 84 -44.27 -9.70 19.97
C ALA A 84 -45.15 -10.94 19.68
N LYS A 85 -44.56 -12.05 19.22
CA LYS A 85 -45.28 -13.31 18.96
C LYS A 85 -45.77 -13.99 20.24
N LYS A 86 -44.96 -13.96 21.31
CA LYS A 86 -45.34 -14.53 22.62
C LYS A 86 -46.42 -13.72 23.35
N SER A 87 -46.45 -12.40 23.16
CA SER A 87 -47.48 -11.54 23.77
C SER A 87 -48.87 -11.66 23.13
N THR A 88 -48.97 -12.25 21.95
CA THR A 88 -50.25 -12.36 21.20
C THR A 88 -50.87 -13.77 21.30
N ARG A 89 -50.27 -14.68 22.07
CA ARG A 89 -50.74 -16.07 22.24
C ARG A 89 -51.29 -16.29 23.64
#